data_AF-A0A076PTX0-F1
#
_entry.id   AF-A0A076PTX0-F1
#
_cell.length_a   1.000
_cell.length_b   1.000
_cell.length_c   1.000
_cell.angle_alpha   90.00
_cell.angle_beta   90.00
_cell.angle_gamma   90.00
#
_symmetry.space_group_name_H-M   'P 1'
#
loop_
_entity.id
_entity.type
_entity.pdbx_description
1 polymer ?
#
loop_
_entity_poly.entity_id
_entity_poly.type
_entity_poly.pdbx_seq_one_letter_code
_entity_poly.pdbx_strand_id
1 'polypeptide(L)'
;MLVVLTACGGGGGGGGGNVPDPGPGGGGSGGNGAIIGGASEISSPSGPPTANVLDSLVVPAAQAAAATRSVAVASVAVRPRAVSLALPQWSDAPSPVMPMPGLPMQIGAPRELSSLQSAGDMARTLHWSETPEGAQVAAISITSAGAHGLRLGLVVDAMPDAAELRLYRKDRSKTGFETTGQAINEAIARNRRADGDTRAAGIWWTPDLGADEVTLEIALPAGLSTSQLRIAIPTLTHAYVNLALPTELELRDSLVPRNVGDAAGCELDASCADQYATERNAVARMTYVGSDNRYYYCTGSLLNNTRRDFTPYFLSANHCISTQASATSLRTDWFFRSASCNSFEPSAQTTALQRGATLLYATAAHDATLMRLNDAAPAGATMAGWDARGTAVTGTAIYGLHHPQGDLLKYSEGQVQSYRNCSLGAGSITCNPGNAQSDFVNVGWSKGVTEGGSSGSAMFASGRVVGTLSGGSSSCTVSGGSDVYSRFDRTFSTQIGNWLAQ
;
A
#
# COMPACT_ATOMS: atom_id res chain seq x y z
N MET A 1 -39.14 7.87 49.52
CA MET A 1 -40.16 6.82 49.56
C MET A 1 -39.44 5.51 49.29
N LEU A 2 -39.30 4.71 50.34
CA LEU A 2 -38.36 3.61 50.50
C LEU A 2 -39.12 2.30 50.30
N VAL A 3 -38.65 1.39 49.43
CA VAL A 3 -39.04 -0.03 49.49
C VAL A 3 -37.83 -0.91 49.22
N VAL A 4 -37.48 -1.67 50.26
CA VAL A 4 -36.50 -2.75 50.32
C VAL A 4 -37.25 -4.06 50.06
N LEU A 5 -36.63 -5.04 49.39
CA LEU A 5 -36.98 -6.45 49.53
C LEU A 5 -35.76 -7.35 49.32
N THR A 6 -35.33 -7.94 50.43
CA THR A 6 -34.45 -9.10 50.55
C THR A 6 -35.30 -10.37 50.63
N ALA A 7 -34.80 -11.48 50.09
CA ALA A 7 -35.27 -12.82 50.45
C ALA A 7 -34.10 -13.81 50.43
N CYS A 8 -33.85 -14.41 51.59
CA CYS A 8 -32.98 -15.56 51.82
C CYS A 8 -33.80 -16.85 51.66
N GLY A 9 -33.16 -17.94 51.25
CA GLY A 9 -33.72 -19.28 51.34
C GLY A 9 -32.66 -20.34 51.05
N GLY A 10 -32.09 -20.92 52.09
CA GLY A 10 -31.19 -22.08 52.01
C GLY A 10 -31.49 -23.05 53.16
N GLY A 11 -31.35 -24.35 52.91
CA GLY A 11 -31.36 -25.37 53.96
C GLY A 11 -31.49 -26.82 53.49
N GLY A 12 -30.42 -27.60 53.70
CA GLY A 12 -30.39 -29.05 53.99
C GLY A 12 -30.40 -30.01 52.79
N GLY A 13 -29.61 -31.09 52.70
CA GLY A 13 -28.65 -31.73 53.60
C GLY A 13 -28.44 -33.21 53.21
N GLY A 14 -27.24 -33.75 53.47
CA GLY A 14 -26.90 -35.20 53.41
C GLY A 14 -26.12 -35.62 52.16
N GLY A 15 -25.00 -36.35 52.19
CA GLY A 15 -24.28 -37.05 53.25
C GLY A 15 -23.70 -38.37 52.71
N GLY A 16 -22.40 -38.62 52.94
CA GLY A 16 -21.66 -39.88 52.67
C GLY A 16 -20.80 -39.81 51.39
N GLY A 17 -19.46 -39.80 51.43
CA GLY A 17 -18.54 -40.75 52.08
C GLY A 17 -18.39 -41.97 51.16
N ASN A 18 -17.25 -42.50 50.73
CA ASN A 18 -15.87 -42.61 51.20
C ASN A 18 -15.14 -43.34 50.02
N VAL A 19 -13.92 -43.05 49.56
CA VAL A 19 -12.58 -43.36 50.11
C VAL A 19 -11.70 -43.78 48.89
N PRO A 20 -10.37 -43.62 48.99
CA PRO A 20 -9.43 -43.51 47.87
C PRO A 20 -8.59 -44.80 47.70
N ASP A 21 -7.72 -44.87 46.67
CA ASP A 21 -6.35 -45.41 46.79
C ASP A 21 -5.49 -45.25 45.50
N PRO A 22 -4.18 -45.56 45.48
CA PRO A 22 -3.12 -44.68 44.99
C PRO A 22 -2.27 -45.32 43.85
N GLY A 23 -1.08 -44.75 43.57
CA GLY A 23 -0.14 -45.12 42.47
C GLY A 23 0.48 -46.53 42.53
N PRO A 24 1.73 -46.81 42.04
CA PRO A 24 2.84 -45.90 41.66
C PRO A 24 3.68 -46.31 40.40
N GLY A 25 4.66 -45.47 40.01
CA GLY A 25 6.08 -45.87 39.90
C GLY A 25 6.72 -46.31 38.56
N GLY A 26 7.91 -45.72 38.27
CA GLY A 26 9.02 -46.28 37.48
C GLY A 26 9.11 -45.80 36.02
N GLY A 27 10.22 -45.33 35.43
CA GLY A 27 11.65 -45.33 35.80
C GLY A 27 12.50 -45.89 34.64
N GLY A 28 13.38 -45.08 34.03
CA GLY A 28 14.64 -45.55 33.43
C GLY A 28 14.87 -45.45 31.90
N SER A 29 15.90 -44.67 31.51
CA SER A 29 16.99 -44.92 30.53
C SER A 29 16.64 -45.47 29.12
N GLY A 30 17.15 -45.00 27.98
CA GLY A 30 18.34 -44.23 27.63
C GLY A 30 18.91 -44.82 26.31
N GLY A 31 19.37 -43.97 25.38
CA GLY A 31 20.37 -44.37 24.37
C GLY A 31 19.98 -44.34 22.87
N ASN A 32 20.67 -43.43 22.17
CA ASN A 32 21.17 -43.48 20.78
C ASN A 32 20.27 -43.09 19.59
N GLY A 33 20.66 -42.00 18.93
CA GLY A 33 20.33 -41.68 17.54
C GLY A 33 20.86 -40.31 17.14
N ALA A 34 21.95 -40.29 16.37
CA ALA A 34 22.61 -39.07 15.91
C ALA A 34 21.99 -38.47 14.63
N ILE A 35 22.29 -37.18 14.43
CA ILE A 35 22.27 -36.36 13.19
C ILE A 35 20.87 -35.88 12.71
N ILE A 36 20.65 -34.55 12.62
CA ILE A 36 20.56 -33.70 11.39
C ILE A 36 20.11 -32.27 11.78
N GLY A 37 20.88 -31.27 11.32
CA GLY A 37 20.47 -29.94 10.82
C GLY A 37 19.38 -29.15 11.55
N GLY A 38 19.77 -28.01 12.14
CA GLY A 38 18.85 -26.97 12.58
C GLY A 38 18.06 -26.37 11.42
N ALA A 39 16.77 -26.69 11.36
CA ALA A 39 15.76 -25.89 10.69
C ALA A 39 15.08 -25.04 11.76
N SER A 40 15.09 -23.72 11.57
CA SER A 40 14.32 -22.78 12.39
C SER A 40 12.84 -23.20 12.36
N GLU A 41 12.28 -23.55 13.51
CA GLU A 41 10.87 -23.88 13.62
C GLU A 41 10.02 -22.65 13.27
N ILE A 42 9.31 -22.75 12.15
CA ILE A 42 8.18 -21.88 11.84
C ILE A 42 7.08 -22.28 12.83
N SER A 43 6.82 -21.42 13.81
CA SER A 43 5.76 -21.63 14.78
C SER A 43 4.42 -21.82 14.06
N SER A 44 3.82 -23.00 14.21
CA SER A 44 2.47 -23.28 13.72
C SER A 44 1.45 -22.57 14.61
N PRO A 45 0.45 -21.87 14.05
CA PRO A 45 -0.52 -21.10 14.83
C PRO A 45 -1.38 -22.01 15.71
N SER A 46 -1.61 -21.55 16.94
CA SER A 46 -2.38 -22.25 17.97
C SER A 46 -3.90 -22.05 17.78
N GLY A 47 -4.56 -23.05 17.21
CA GLY A 47 -6.03 -23.18 17.20
C GLY A 47 -6.67 -23.05 15.80
N PRO A 48 -7.91 -23.57 15.63
CA PRO A 48 -8.66 -23.40 14.39
C PRO A 48 -8.95 -21.91 14.16
N PRO A 49 -8.85 -21.41 12.91
CA PRO A 49 -9.21 -20.03 12.59
C PRO A 49 -10.66 -19.78 13.01
N THR A 50 -10.89 -18.66 13.71
CA THR A 50 -12.25 -18.20 14.02
C THR A 50 -12.61 -17.08 13.07
N ALA A 51 -13.88 -16.89 12.77
CA ALA A 51 -14.34 -15.83 11.86
C ALA A 51 -13.92 -14.41 12.29
N ASN A 52 -13.50 -14.20 13.54
CA ASN A 52 -13.20 -12.87 14.08
C ASN A 52 -11.75 -12.69 14.56
N VAL A 53 -10.89 -13.71 14.45
CA VAL A 53 -9.47 -13.64 14.86
C VAL A 53 -8.63 -14.57 14.01
N LEU A 54 -7.53 -14.05 13.50
CA LEU A 54 -6.60 -14.80 12.67
C LEU A 54 -5.15 -14.41 12.97
N ASP A 55 -4.26 -15.39 12.87
CA ASP A 55 -2.81 -15.18 13.00
C ASP A 55 -2.16 -14.83 11.66
N SER A 56 -1.00 -14.19 11.75
CA SER A 56 -0.18 -13.85 10.58
C SER A 56 0.32 -15.10 9.86
N LEU A 57 0.59 -14.95 8.55
CA LEU A 57 1.17 -15.99 7.71
C LEU A 57 2.25 -15.38 6.81
N VAL A 58 3.43 -16.01 6.74
CA VAL A 58 4.53 -15.55 5.89
C VAL A 58 4.40 -16.16 4.49
N VAL A 59 4.54 -15.32 3.47
CA VAL A 59 4.49 -15.74 2.06
C VAL A 59 5.74 -16.56 1.71
N PRO A 60 5.58 -17.84 1.32
CA PRO A 60 6.73 -18.67 0.95
C PRO A 60 7.27 -18.30 -0.44
N ALA A 61 8.54 -18.60 -0.69
CA ALA A 61 9.19 -18.33 -1.99
C ALA A 61 8.46 -18.95 -3.19
N ALA A 62 7.91 -20.16 -3.02
CA ALA A 62 7.17 -20.87 -4.07
C ALA A 62 5.91 -20.11 -4.53
N GLN A 63 5.22 -19.41 -3.62
CA GLN A 63 4.01 -18.65 -3.93
C GLN A 63 4.34 -17.35 -4.66
N ALA A 64 5.49 -16.73 -4.36
CA ALA A 64 5.94 -15.50 -5.00
C ALA A 64 6.53 -15.72 -6.41
N ALA A 65 7.16 -16.87 -6.67
CA ALA A 65 7.77 -17.20 -7.95
C ALA A 65 6.76 -17.38 -9.10
N ALA A 66 5.51 -17.72 -8.80
CA ALA A 66 4.43 -17.76 -9.79
C ALA A 66 4.07 -16.36 -10.34
N ALA A 67 4.45 -15.29 -9.64
CA ALA A 67 4.09 -13.90 -9.98
C ALA A 67 5.21 -13.07 -10.60
N THR A 68 6.45 -13.56 -10.59
CA THR A 68 7.63 -12.82 -11.06
C THR A 68 8.19 -13.43 -12.34
N ARG A 69 7.55 -13.11 -13.46
CA ARG A 69 8.30 -12.96 -14.72
C ARG A 69 8.35 -11.47 -15.04
N SER A 70 9.36 -10.79 -14.50
CA SER A 70 9.90 -9.61 -15.16
C SER A 70 10.40 -10.08 -16.52
N VAL A 71 9.64 -9.77 -17.57
CA VAL A 71 10.09 -10.03 -18.93
C VAL A 71 11.28 -9.10 -19.15
N ALA A 72 12.46 -9.68 -19.34
CA ALA A 72 13.59 -8.92 -19.84
C ALA A 72 13.11 -8.25 -21.12
N VAL A 73 13.28 -6.93 -21.23
CA VAL A 73 12.82 -6.18 -22.41
C VAL A 73 13.35 -6.89 -23.64
N ALA A 74 12.47 -7.57 -24.36
CA ALA A 74 12.86 -8.25 -25.57
C ALA A 74 13.35 -7.15 -26.50
N SER A 75 14.61 -7.22 -26.90
CA SER A 75 15.14 -6.26 -27.86
C SER A 75 14.38 -6.48 -29.16
N VAL A 76 13.45 -5.58 -29.47
CA VAL A 76 12.90 -5.49 -30.82
C VAL A 76 14.09 -5.28 -31.75
N ALA A 77 14.18 -6.08 -32.81
CA ALA A 77 15.29 -6.03 -33.77
C ALA A 77 15.43 -4.63 -34.40
N VAL A 78 14.32 -3.88 -34.47
CA VAL A 78 14.26 -2.48 -34.88
C VAL A 78 13.90 -1.62 -33.67
N ARG A 79 14.78 -0.68 -33.33
CA ARG A 79 14.47 0.36 -32.34
C ARG A 79 13.87 1.57 -33.06
N PRO A 80 12.60 1.92 -32.82
CA PRO A 80 12.03 3.12 -33.42
C PRO A 80 12.78 4.35 -32.93
N ARG A 81 12.98 5.34 -33.81
CA ARG A 81 13.49 6.64 -33.39
C ARG A 81 12.41 7.35 -32.58
N ALA A 82 12.61 7.45 -31.27
CA ALA A 82 11.65 8.12 -30.40
C ALA A 82 11.51 9.61 -30.76
N VAL A 83 10.28 10.05 -30.95
CA VAL A 83 9.96 11.48 -31.05
C VAL A 83 10.18 12.11 -29.69
N SER A 84 10.97 13.18 -29.62
CA SER A 84 11.28 13.83 -28.34
C SER A 84 10.36 15.02 -28.11
N LEU A 85 9.66 15.02 -26.98
CA LEU A 85 8.77 16.08 -26.54
C LEU A 85 9.22 16.56 -25.16
N ALA A 86 9.71 17.79 -25.08
CA ALA A 86 10.05 18.43 -23.81
C ALA A 86 8.94 19.42 -23.45
N LEU A 87 8.40 19.30 -22.23
CA LEU A 87 7.54 20.32 -21.67
C LEU A 87 8.36 21.59 -21.39
N PRO A 88 7.75 22.78 -21.46
CA PRO A 88 8.42 24.01 -21.02
C PRO A 88 8.86 23.91 -19.56
N GLN A 89 9.80 24.75 -19.16
CA GLN A 89 10.17 24.86 -17.75
C GLN A 89 8.93 25.19 -16.90
N TRP A 90 8.81 24.56 -15.74
CA TRP A 90 7.69 24.82 -14.83
C TRP A 90 8.05 25.94 -13.86
N SER A 91 7.88 27.19 -14.30
CA SER A 91 8.21 28.38 -13.49
C SER A 91 7.39 28.49 -12.21
N ASP A 92 6.13 28.06 -12.25
CA ASP A 92 5.17 28.19 -11.16
C ASP A 92 4.81 26.82 -10.56
N ALA A 93 5.81 25.96 -10.37
CA ALA A 93 5.62 24.66 -9.75
C ALA A 93 5.04 24.81 -8.33
N PRO A 94 4.00 24.05 -7.95
CA PRO A 94 3.47 24.09 -6.60
C PRO A 94 4.53 23.65 -5.58
N SER A 95 4.66 24.38 -4.48
CA SER A 95 5.46 23.89 -3.35
C SER A 95 4.82 22.64 -2.75
N PRO A 96 5.62 21.66 -2.26
CA PRO A 96 5.10 20.59 -1.41
C PRO A 96 4.40 21.22 -0.20
N VAL A 97 3.18 20.79 0.10
CA VAL A 97 2.42 21.26 1.27
C VAL A 97 2.14 20.07 2.17
N MET A 98 2.46 20.22 3.45
CA MET A 98 2.07 19.26 4.48
C MET A 98 0.54 19.13 4.52
N PRO A 99 -0.02 17.92 4.37
CA PRO A 99 -1.46 17.75 4.31
C PRO A 99 -2.10 18.05 5.66
N MET A 100 -3.35 18.51 5.63
CA MET A 100 -4.18 18.48 6.83
C MET A 100 -4.43 17.02 7.26
N PRO A 101 -4.65 16.75 8.56
CA PRO A 101 -4.96 15.41 9.03
C PRO A 101 -6.17 14.82 8.29
N GLY A 102 -6.06 13.59 7.78
CA GLY A 102 -7.10 12.95 6.96
C GLY A 102 -7.03 13.26 5.47
N LEU A 103 -5.93 13.85 5.00
CA LEU A 103 -5.59 13.95 3.58
C LEU A 103 -4.32 13.14 3.26
N PRO A 104 -4.24 12.54 2.05
CA PRO A 104 -3.02 11.89 1.59
C PRO A 104 -1.93 12.93 1.31
N MET A 105 -0.67 12.52 1.44
CA MET A 105 0.44 13.41 1.09
C MET A 105 0.59 13.50 -0.43
N GLN A 106 0.50 14.72 -0.96
CA GLN A 106 0.77 14.97 -2.37
C GLN A 106 2.28 15.10 -2.63
N ILE A 107 2.76 14.35 -3.62
CA ILE A 107 4.17 14.31 -4.06
C ILE A 107 4.39 14.69 -5.51
N GLY A 108 3.32 14.94 -6.25
CA GLY A 108 3.40 15.41 -7.61
C GLY A 108 2.12 16.07 -8.07
N ALA A 109 2.22 16.85 -9.13
CA ALA A 109 1.09 17.58 -9.71
C ALA A 109 0.99 17.33 -11.22
N PRO A 110 -0.24 17.39 -11.77
CA PRO A 110 -0.45 17.17 -13.19
C PRO A 110 0.15 18.30 -14.01
N ARG A 111 0.76 17.94 -15.14
CA ARG A 111 1.14 18.86 -16.21
C ARG A 111 0.40 18.50 -17.47
N GLU A 112 -0.01 19.51 -18.22
CA GLU A 112 -0.67 19.33 -19.52
C GLU A 112 0.36 19.09 -20.62
N LEU A 113 0.00 18.22 -21.56
CA LEU A 113 0.74 17.95 -22.80
C LEU A 113 -0.09 18.47 -23.98
N SER A 114 0.01 19.77 -24.26
CA SER A 114 -0.86 20.45 -25.24
C SER A 114 -0.78 19.87 -26.66
N SER A 115 0.33 19.21 -27.02
CA SER A 115 0.52 18.56 -28.32
C SER A 115 -0.04 17.13 -28.41
N LEU A 116 -0.58 16.56 -27.33
CA LEU A 116 -1.06 15.16 -27.27
C LEU A 116 -2.47 15.06 -26.69
N GLN A 117 -3.32 16.06 -26.91
CA GLN A 117 -4.66 16.17 -26.31
C GLN A 117 -5.66 15.15 -26.86
N SER A 118 -5.50 14.71 -28.10
CA SER A 118 -6.42 13.77 -28.77
C SER A 118 -5.71 12.60 -29.45
N ALA A 119 -6.46 11.54 -29.77
CA ALA A 119 -5.94 10.43 -30.56
C ALA A 119 -5.42 10.87 -31.94
N GLY A 120 -6.01 11.91 -32.53
CA GLY A 120 -5.55 12.49 -33.79
C GLY A 120 -4.21 13.23 -33.64
N ASP A 121 -3.97 13.91 -32.52
CA ASP A 121 -2.69 14.54 -32.23
C ASP A 121 -1.59 13.49 -32.07
N MET A 122 -1.85 12.48 -31.24
CA MET A 122 -0.93 11.36 -31.04
C MET A 122 -0.57 10.66 -32.36
N ALA A 123 -1.56 10.38 -33.21
CA ALA A 123 -1.35 9.73 -34.49
C ALA A 123 -0.47 10.56 -35.44
N ARG A 124 -0.55 11.91 -35.39
CA ARG A 124 0.34 12.81 -36.14
C ARG A 124 1.75 12.90 -35.55
N THR A 125 1.88 12.71 -34.24
CA THR A 125 3.18 12.76 -33.55
C THR A 125 3.95 11.45 -33.69
N LEU A 126 3.29 10.29 -33.67
CA LEU A 126 3.98 9.00 -33.75
C LEU A 126 4.58 8.77 -35.13
N HIS A 127 5.86 8.43 -35.16
CA HIS A 127 6.56 7.98 -36.37
C HIS A 127 6.73 6.46 -36.34
N TRP A 128 5.94 5.78 -37.16
CA TRP A 128 5.97 4.32 -37.27
C TRP A 128 7.12 3.83 -38.13
N SER A 129 7.73 2.73 -37.72
CA SER A 129 8.72 1.97 -38.48
C SER A 129 8.27 0.52 -38.57
N GLU A 130 8.40 -0.08 -39.76
CA GLU A 130 8.11 -1.50 -39.96
C GLU A 130 9.32 -2.35 -39.59
N THR A 131 9.08 -3.42 -38.84
CA THR A 131 10.08 -4.44 -38.48
C THR A 131 10.24 -5.47 -39.61
N PRO A 132 11.35 -6.24 -39.67
CA PRO A 132 11.50 -7.34 -40.62
C PRO A 132 10.36 -8.37 -40.54
N GLU A 133 9.75 -8.52 -39.37
CA GLU A 133 8.63 -9.41 -39.11
C GLU A 133 7.25 -8.80 -39.48
N GLY A 134 7.21 -7.58 -40.03
CA GLY A 134 5.99 -6.89 -40.48
C GLY A 134 5.21 -6.18 -39.37
N ALA A 135 5.70 -6.18 -38.12
CA ALA A 135 5.14 -5.39 -37.03
C ALA A 135 5.44 -3.89 -37.22
N GLN A 136 4.55 -3.04 -36.73
CA GLN A 136 4.73 -1.58 -36.70
C GLN A 136 5.18 -1.15 -35.31
N VAL A 137 6.25 -0.36 -35.22
CA VAL A 137 6.77 0.15 -33.95
C VAL A 137 6.92 1.66 -33.98
N ALA A 138 6.55 2.34 -32.90
CA ALA A 138 6.75 3.77 -32.72
C ALA A 138 7.13 4.06 -31.27
N ALA A 139 7.83 5.17 -31.05
CA ALA A 139 8.18 5.60 -29.70
C ALA A 139 8.07 7.12 -29.55
N ILE A 140 7.73 7.54 -28.33
CA ILE A 140 7.75 8.95 -27.91
C ILE A 140 8.46 9.04 -26.56
N SER A 141 9.40 9.96 -26.46
CA SER A 141 10.14 10.29 -25.24
C SER A 141 9.67 11.63 -24.75
N ILE A 142 9.14 11.65 -23.52
CA ILE A 142 8.55 12.83 -22.91
C ILE A 142 9.45 13.25 -21.75
N THR A 143 9.88 14.51 -21.75
CA THR A 143 10.72 15.11 -20.71
C THR A 143 9.97 16.23 -20.02
N SER A 144 9.94 16.20 -18.69
CA SER A 144 9.50 17.30 -17.85
C SER A 144 10.61 17.64 -16.88
N ALA A 145 11.50 18.54 -17.31
CA ALA A 145 12.72 18.93 -16.58
C ALA A 145 12.45 19.23 -15.11
N GLY A 146 13.32 18.70 -14.24
CA GLY A 146 13.26 18.87 -12.79
C GLY A 146 12.34 17.89 -12.06
N ALA A 147 11.58 17.04 -12.76
CA ALA A 147 10.79 16.01 -12.11
C ALA A 147 11.69 14.88 -11.57
N HIS A 148 11.37 14.37 -10.39
CA HIS A 148 12.01 13.16 -9.86
C HIS A 148 11.37 11.87 -10.38
N GLY A 149 10.23 11.99 -11.07
CA GLY A 149 9.45 10.88 -11.58
C GLY A 149 8.30 11.36 -12.46
N LEU A 150 7.91 10.53 -13.43
CA LEU A 150 6.83 10.81 -14.37
C LEU A 150 5.86 9.64 -14.47
N ARG A 151 4.56 9.95 -14.52
CA ARG A 151 3.51 9.00 -14.91
C ARG A 151 2.70 9.60 -16.04
N LEU A 152 2.64 8.92 -17.18
CA LEU A 152 1.86 9.36 -18.33
C LEU A 152 0.41 8.91 -18.15
N GLY A 153 -0.54 9.83 -18.33
CA GLY A 153 -1.97 9.52 -18.30
C GLY A 153 -2.47 9.18 -19.70
N LEU A 154 -2.54 7.89 -20.03
CA LEU A 154 -3.01 7.41 -21.32
C LEU A 154 -4.55 7.37 -21.34
N VAL A 155 -5.15 8.17 -22.22
CA VAL A 155 -6.57 8.06 -22.57
C VAL A 155 -6.68 7.09 -23.74
N VAL A 156 -7.52 6.06 -23.61
CA VAL A 156 -7.64 4.99 -24.61
C VAL A 156 -9.03 4.99 -25.24
N ASP A 157 -9.12 5.44 -26.49
CA ASP A 157 -10.36 5.41 -27.29
C ASP A 157 -10.49 4.10 -28.06
N ALA A 158 -9.37 3.52 -28.46
CA ALA A 158 -9.25 2.16 -29.00
C ALA A 158 -7.79 1.71 -28.90
N MET A 159 -7.56 0.47 -28.46
CA MET A 159 -6.24 -0.14 -28.45
C MET A 159 -6.41 -1.63 -28.79
N PRO A 160 -5.73 -2.16 -29.83
CA PRO A 160 -5.76 -3.60 -30.09
C PRO A 160 -5.23 -4.37 -28.88
N ASP A 161 -5.89 -5.46 -28.50
CA ASP A 161 -5.46 -6.28 -27.35
C ASP A 161 -4.03 -6.81 -27.50
N ALA A 162 -3.64 -7.10 -28.75
CA ALA A 162 -2.31 -7.56 -29.12
C ALA A 162 -1.24 -6.46 -29.19
N ALA A 163 -1.59 -5.18 -28.96
CA ALA A 163 -0.59 -4.12 -28.86
C ALA A 163 0.34 -4.38 -27.68
N GLU A 164 1.61 -4.06 -27.81
CA GLU A 164 2.59 -4.13 -26.73
C GLU A 164 3.07 -2.71 -26.40
N LEU A 165 3.12 -2.38 -25.11
CA LEU A 165 3.63 -1.11 -24.62
C LEU A 165 4.84 -1.38 -23.74
N ARG A 166 5.92 -0.63 -24.00
CA ARG A 166 7.15 -0.67 -23.22
C ARG A 166 7.48 0.72 -22.72
N LEU A 167 7.88 0.81 -21.46
CA LEU A 167 8.35 2.03 -20.84
C LEU A 167 9.79 1.86 -20.42
N TYR A 168 10.65 2.81 -20.81
CA TYR A 168 12.05 2.80 -20.44
C TYR A 168 12.61 4.21 -20.37
N ARG A 169 13.76 4.35 -19.70
CA ARG A 169 14.56 5.57 -19.68
C ARG A 169 15.58 5.55 -20.82
N LYS A 170 15.89 6.72 -21.39
CA LYS A 170 16.94 6.86 -22.41
C LYS A 170 18.32 6.38 -21.93
N ASP A 171 18.65 6.61 -20.66
CA ASP A 171 19.92 6.22 -20.04
C ASP A 171 20.03 4.72 -19.72
N ARG A 172 18.92 3.99 -19.77
CA ARG A 172 18.80 2.55 -19.48
C ARG A 172 19.29 2.14 -18.10
N SER A 173 19.33 3.06 -17.14
CA SER A 173 19.81 2.79 -15.78
C SER A 173 18.85 1.93 -14.94
N LYS A 174 17.59 1.73 -15.40
CA LYS A 174 16.60 0.84 -14.79
C LYS A 174 15.89 -0.05 -15.82
N THR A 175 15.49 -1.23 -15.36
CA THR A 175 14.62 -2.19 -16.05
C THR A 175 13.31 -1.52 -16.44
N GLY A 176 12.98 -1.56 -17.73
CA GLY A 176 11.71 -1.04 -18.26
C GLY A 176 10.48 -1.80 -17.75
N PHE A 177 9.29 -1.25 -18.00
CA PHE A 177 8.00 -1.89 -17.75
C PHE A 177 7.36 -2.33 -19.07
N GLU A 178 6.70 -3.49 -19.08
CA GLU A 178 6.00 -4.00 -20.25
C GLU A 178 4.55 -4.41 -19.90
N THR A 179 3.64 -4.11 -20.82
CA THR A 179 2.23 -4.50 -20.75
C THR A 179 1.64 -4.67 -22.14
N THR A 180 0.46 -5.29 -22.20
CA THR A 180 -0.31 -5.45 -23.44
C THR A 180 -1.49 -4.50 -23.49
N GLY A 181 -2.04 -4.30 -24.69
CA GLY A 181 -3.29 -3.59 -24.87
C GLY A 181 -4.45 -4.28 -24.16
N GLN A 182 -4.47 -5.61 -24.15
CA GLN A 182 -5.46 -6.38 -23.39
C GLN A 182 -5.47 -5.99 -21.91
N ALA A 183 -4.30 -5.97 -21.27
CA ALA A 183 -4.19 -5.65 -19.85
C ALA A 183 -4.66 -4.21 -19.54
N ILE A 184 -4.38 -3.25 -20.43
CA ILE A 184 -4.83 -1.85 -20.29
C ILE A 184 -6.34 -1.75 -20.51
N ASN A 185 -6.88 -2.38 -21.57
CA ASN A 185 -8.30 -2.41 -21.87
C ASN A 185 -9.11 -3.03 -20.72
N GLU A 186 -8.63 -4.14 -20.15
CA GLU A 186 -9.24 -4.77 -18.98
C GLU A 186 -9.17 -3.87 -17.74
N ALA A 187 -8.07 -3.14 -17.53
CA ALA A 187 -7.95 -2.20 -16.43
C ALA A 187 -8.96 -1.04 -16.55
N ILE A 188 -9.07 -0.44 -17.73
CA ILE A 188 -10.05 0.64 -18.00
C ILE A 188 -11.49 0.11 -17.86
N ALA A 189 -11.77 -1.12 -18.34
CA ALA A 189 -13.07 -1.74 -18.18
C ALA A 189 -13.42 -1.98 -16.70
N ARG A 190 -12.44 -2.41 -15.88
CA ARG A 190 -12.62 -2.53 -14.42
C ARG A 190 -12.89 -1.18 -13.77
N ASN A 191 -12.13 -0.15 -14.12
CA ASN A 191 -12.34 1.21 -13.63
C ASN A 191 -13.77 1.69 -13.93
N ARG A 192 -14.20 1.60 -15.19
CA ARG A 192 -15.54 2.04 -15.61
C ARG A 192 -16.67 1.25 -14.95
N ARG A 193 -16.47 -0.05 -14.70
CA ARG A 193 -17.46 -0.89 -14.00
C ARG A 193 -17.65 -0.44 -12.55
N ALA A 194 -16.57 -0.08 -11.86
CA ALA A 194 -16.60 0.28 -10.45
C ALA A 194 -16.94 1.77 -10.23
N ASP A 195 -16.34 2.66 -11.02
CA ASP A 195 -16.41 4.11 -10.82
C ASP A 195 -17.41 4.81 -11.76
N GLY A 196 -18.01 4.08 -12.71
CA GLY A 196 -18.78 4.66 -13.81
C GLY A 196 -17.88 5.26 -14.90
N ASP A 197 -18.49 5.85 -15.94
CA ASP A 197 -17.76 6.46 -17.06
C ASP A 197 -17.23 7.87 -16.73
N THR A 198 -16.42 7.95 -15.68
CA THR A 198 -15.75 9.19 -15.26
C THR A 198 -14.47 9.41 -16.08
N ARG A 199 -13.99 10.66 -16.13
CA ARG A 199 -12.71 10.99 -16.77
C ARG A 199 -11.56 10.17 -16.20
N ALA A 200 -11.48 10.02 -14.87
CA ALA A 200 -10.43 9.24 -14.22
C ALA A 200 -10.50 7.75 -14.59
N ALA A 201 -11.70 7.18 -14.72
CA ALA A 201 -11.87 5.78 -15.08
C ALA A 201 -11.39 5.46 -16.51
N GLY A 202 -11.41 6.43 -17.42
CA GLY A 202 -10.91 6.32 -18.79
C GLY A 202 -9.40 6.51 -18.97
N ILE A 203 -8.66 6.81 -17.89
CA ILE A 203 -7.21 7.04 -17.94
C ILE A 203 -6.48 5.83 -17.34
N TRP A 204 -5.48 5.33 -18.05
CA TRP A 204 -4.49 4.41 -17.51
C TRP A 204 -3.18 5.14 -17.26
N TRP A 205 -2.65 5.01 -16.04
CA TRP A 205 -1.41 5.68 -15.63
C TRP A 205 -0.22 4.74 -15.71
N THR A 206 0.83 5.16 -16.41
CA THR A 206 2.08 4.38 -16.45
C THR A 206 2.72 4.27 -15.06
N PRO A 207 3.58 3.28 -14.81
CA PRO A 207 4.50 3.31 -13.68
C PRO A 207 5.46 4.49 -13.74
N ASP A 208 6.06 4.80 -12.60
CA ASP A 208 7.12 5.81 -12.43
C ASP A 208 8.50 5.14 -12.45
N LEU A 209 9.39 5.62 -13.34
CA LEU A 209 10.75 5.11 -13.51
C LEU A 209 11.83 5.92 -12.76
N GLY A 210 11.42 6.93 -11.97
CA GLY A 210 12.31 7.74 -11.14
C GLY A 210 13.25 8.63 -11.96
N ALA A 211 12.71 9.34 -12.95
CA ALA A 211 13.43 10.25 -13.82
C ALA A 211 12.52 11.39 -14.31
N ASP A 212 13.14 12.46 -14.81
CA ASP A 212 12.45 13.57 -15.48
C ASP A 212 12.10 13.27 -16.95
N GLU A 213 12.41 12.05 -17.42
CA GLU A 213 12.15 11.57 -18.76
C GLU A 213 11.60 10.14 -18.73
N VAL A 214 10.63 9.87 -19.60
CA VAL A 214 10.16 8.52 -19.88
C VAL A 214 9.89 8.35 -21.37
N THR A 215 10.37 7.24 -21.92
CA THR A 215 10.05 6.82 -23.28
C THR A 215 8.95 5.77 -23.23
N LEU A 216 7.86 6.04 -23.94
CA LEU A 216 6.82 5.08 -24.28
C LEU A 216 7.07 4.56 -25.69
N GLU A 217 7.34 3.26 -25.81
CA GLU A 217 7.36 2.52 -27.07
C GLU A 217 6.09 1.70 -27.21
N ILE A 218 5.56 1.66 -28.43
CA ILE A 218 4.34 0.94 -28.79
C ILE A 218 4.66 0.06 -30.00
N ALA A 219 4.35 -1.23 -29.89
CA ALA A 219 4.45 -2.19 -30.98
C ALA A 219 3.05 -2.73 -31.32
N LEU A 220 2.74 -2.78 -32.61
CA LEU A 220 1.56 -3.43 -33.17
C LEU A 220 2.03 -4.62 -33.99
N PRO A 221 1.64 -5.86 -33.65
CA PRO A 221 1.96 -7.04 -34.45
C PRO A 221 1.57 -6.92 -35.92
N ALA A 222 2.21 -7.73 -36.76
CA ALA A 222 1.97 -7.77 -38.20
C ALA A 222 0.48 -7.95 -38.53
N GLY A 223 0.00 -7.22 -39.53
CA GLY A 223 -1.39 -7.26 -39.98
C GLY A 223 -2.33 -6.29 -39.24
N LEU A 224 -1.87 -5.59 -38.21
CA LEU A 224 -2.63 -4.52 -37.57
C LEU A 224 -2.31 -3.16 -38.21
N SER A 225 -3.35 -2.39 -38.53
CA SER A 225 -3.21 -1.02 -38.99
C SER A 225 -2.96 -0.09 -37.82
N THR A 226 -2.06 0.88 -38.00
CA THR A 226 -1.77 1.93 -37.00
C THR A 226 -3.01 2.76 -36.66
N SER A 227 -3.99 2.85 -37.56
CA SER A 227 -5.28 3.52 -37.30
C SER A 227 -6.17 2.82 -36.28
N GLN A 228 -5.91 1.54 -35.96
CA GLN A 228 -6.64 0.81 -34.92
C GLN A 228 -6.20 1.22 -33.51
N LEU A 229 -5.03 1.86 -33.38
CA LEU A 229 -4.57 2.47 -32.15
C LEU A 229 -5.04 3.93 -32.10
N ARG A 230 -5.95 4.23 -31.16
CA ARG A 230 -6.45 5.56 -30.88
C ARG A 230 -6.27 5.85 -29.40
N ILE A 231 -5.14 6.48 -29.07
CA ILE A 231 -4.77 6.84 -27.70
C ILE A 231 -4.29 8.29 -27.65
N ALA A 232 -4.44 8.94 -26.50
CA ALA A 232 -3.91 10.28 -26.23
C ALA A 232 -3.14 10.29 -24.91
N ILE A 233 -2.28 11.28 -24.72
CA ILE A 233 -1.57 11.52 -23.46
C ILE A 233 -1.77 13.00 -23.10
N PRO A 234 -2.98 13.41 -22.72
CA PRO A 234 -3.27 14.83 -22.49
C PRO A 234 -2.58 15.39 -21.24
N THR A 235 -2.14 14.51 -20.33
CA THR A 235 -1.51 14.90 -19.07
C THR A 235 -0.48 13.88 -18.60
N LEU A 236 0.47 14.35 -17.80
CA LEU A 236 1.38 13.53 -17.00
C LEU A 236 1.39 14.03 -15.55
N THR A 237 1.81 13.20 -14.60
CA THR A 237 2.18 13.68 -13.26
C THR A 237 3.67 14.00 -13.22
N HIS A 238 4.03 15.19 -12.74
CA HIS A 238 5.39 15.58 -12.41
C HIS A 238 5.59 15.38 -10.91
N ALA A 239 6.40 14.39 -10.52
CA ALA A 239 6.79 14.20 -9.13
C ALA A 239 7.85 15.22 -8.73
N TYR A 240 7.57 16.02 -7.71
CA TYR A 240 8.53 17.01 -7.17
C TYR A 240 9.22 16.50 -5.90
N VAL A 241 8.78 15.37 -5.34
CA VAL A 241 9.49 14.67 -4.25
C VAL A 241 10.33 13.56 -4.85
N ASN A 242 11.63 13.53 -4.47
CA ASN A 242 12.50 12.42 -4.86
C ASN A 242 12.07 11.13 -4.16
N LEU A 243 11.55 10.17 -4.92
CA LEU A 243 11.18 8.86 -4.39
C LEU A 243 12.33 7.84 -4.34
N ALA A 244 13.46 8.17 -4.96
CA ALA A 244 14.66 7.35 -4.97
C ALA A 244 15.49 7.57 -3.69
N LEU A 245 16.58 6.80 -3.57
CA LEU A 245 17.52 7.02 -2.49
C LEU A 245 18.22 8.37 -2.64
N PRO A 246 18.18 9.23 -1.62
CA PRO A 246 18.91 10.47 -1.65
C PRO A 246 20.41 10.18 -1.59
N THR A 247 21.16 10.96 -2.35
CA THR A 247 22.61 11.05 -2.23
C THR A 247 23.00 11.64 -0.87
N GLU A 248 24.26 11.44 -0.46
CA GLU A 248 24.82 12.07 0.75
C GLU A 248 24.72 13.61 0.72
N LEU A 249 24.75 14.21 -0.48
CA LEU A 249 24.55 15.65 -0.65
C LEU A 249 23.11 16.06 -0.35
N GLU A 250 22.13 15.33 -0.89
CA GLU A 250 20.71 15.55 -0.59
C GLU A 250 20.41 15.30 0.91
N LEU A 251 21.12 14.37 1.57
CA LEU A 251 21.09 14.18 3.03
C LEU A 251 21.47 15.41 3.84
N ARG A 252 22.28 16.30 3.29
CA ARG A 252 22.77 17.51 3.94
C ARG A 252 22.04 18.76 3.52
N ASP A 253 21.26 18.71 2.44
CA ASP A 253 20.54 19.85 1.88
C ASP A 253 19.05 19.77 2.20
N SER A 254 18.61 20.55 3.19
CA SER A 254 17.20 20.63 3.60
C SER A 254 16.28 21.29 2.57
N LEU A 255 16.82 21.83 1.45
CA LEU A 255 16.04 22.50 0.41
C LEU A 255 15.57 21.57 -0.71
N VAL A 256 16.04 20.31 -0.76
CA VAL A 256 15.62 19.32 -1.76
C VAL A 256 14.51 18.44 -1.17
N PRO A 257 13.25 18.53 -1.66
CA PRO A 257 12.17 17.67 -1.19
C PRO A 257 12.45 16.21 -1.55
N ARG A 258 12.47 15.35 -0.54
CA ARG A 258 12.77 13.93 -0.66
C ARG A 258 11.86 13.15 0.28
N ASN A 259 12.14 11.88 0.47
CA ASN A 259 11.33 11.04 1.35
C ASN A 259 12.20 10.30 2.37
N VAL A 260 13.30 9.68 1.93
CA VAL A 260 14.23 9.03 2.84
C VAL A 260 14.97 10.08 3.67
N GLY A 261 14.83 9.97 4.97
CA GLY A 261 15.39 10.89 5.96
C GLY A 261 14.59 12.16 6.22
N ASP A 262 13.38 12.31 5.65
CA ASP A 262 12.51 13.47 5.88
C ASP A 262 11.54 13.29 7.05
N ALA A 263 11.39 12.07 7.59
CA ALA A 263 10.65 11.87 8.84
C ALA A 263 11.30 12.66 9.98
N ALA A 264 10.50 13.26 10.87
CA ALA A 264 11.04 14.08 11.93
C ALA A 264 11.81 13.26 12.97
N GLY A 265 12.76 13.89 13.65
CA GLY A 265 13.78 13.19 14.45
C GLY A 265 13.29 12.44 15.70
N CYS A 266 12.00 12.50 16.05
CA CYS A 266 11.44 11.64 17.11
C CYS A 266 10.92 10.29 16.57
N GLU A 267 10.80 10.16 15.25
CA GLU A 267 10.42 8.90 14.61
C GLU A 267 11.52 7.86 14.75
N LEU A 268 11.13 6.60 14.88
CA LEU A 268 12.04 5.51 15.21
C LEU A 268 12.03 4.47 14.10
N ASP A 269 13.20 4.06 13.62
CA ASP A 269 13.30 3.03 12.59
C ASP A 269 12.68 1.71 13.05
N ALA A 270 11.82 1.10 12.22
CA ALA A 270 11.25 -0.23 12.49
C ALA A 270 12.33 -1.34 12.55
N SER A 271 13.52 -1.07 12.04
CA SER A 271 14.69 -1.94 12.16
C SER A 271 15.35 -1.91 13.55
N CYS A 272 14.92 -1.01 14.45
CA CYS A 272 15.33 -0.99 15.86
C CYS A 272 14.42 -1.85 16.77
N ALA A 273 13.29 -2.34 16.26
CA ALA A 273 12.26 -3.03 17.04
C ALA A 273 12.02 -4.46 16.53
N ASP A 274 12.93 -5.38 16.86
CA ASP A 274 12.86 -6.78 16.41
C ASP A 274 11.65 -7.54 16.96
N GLN A 275 11.06 -7.09 18.06
CA GLN A 275 9.79 -7.63 18.56
C GLN A 275 8.62 -7.46 17.57
N TYR A 276 8.76 -6.58 16.56
CA TYR A 276 7.77 -6.35 15.50
C TYR A 276 8.25 -6.84 14.13
N ALA A 277 9.26 -7.71 14.09
CA ALA A 277 9.89 -8.16 12.84
C ALA A 277 8.92 -8.90 11.90
N THR A 278 7.90 -9.56 12.45
CA THR A 278 6.87 -10.24 11.65
C THR A 278 5.94 -9.23 11.00
N GLU A 279 5.42 -8.27 11.78
CA GLU A 279 4.42 -7.31 11.31
C GLU A 279 5.02 -6.26 10.39
N ARG A 280 6.29 -5.87 10.58
CA ARG A 280 6.96 -4.91 9.68
C ARG A 280 7.06 -5.41 8.23
N ASN A 281 7.06 -6.73 8.02
CA ASN A 281 7.05 -7.32 6.69
C ASN A 281 5.65 -7.38 6.05
N ALA A 282 4.60 -6.97 6.77
CA ALA A 282 3.24 -6.83 6.22
C ALA A 282 2.99 -5.42 5.67
N VAL A 283 3.84 -4.45 5.99
CA VAL A 283 3.62 -3.02 5.70
C VAL A 283 4.35 -2.63 4.42
N ALA A 284 3.67 -1.84 3.59
CA ALA A 284 4.25 -1.26 2.39
C ALA A 284 3.95 0.23 2.29
N ARG A 285 4.92 0.96 1.74
CA ARG A 285 4.70 2.30 1.23
C ARG A 285 3.89 2.22 -0.04
N MET A 286 2.89 3.07 -0.20
CA MET A 286 1.99 3.08 -1.33
C MET A 286 2.12 4.41 -2.09
N THR A 287 2.18 4.37 -3.42
CA THR A 287 2.05 5.56 -4.27
C THR A 287 0.99 5.35 -5.35
N TYR A 288 0.25 6.40 -5.70
CA TYR A 288 -0.87 6.30 -6.64
C TYR A 288 -1.22 7.68 -7.21
N VAL A 289 -1.87 7.69 -8.37
CA VAL A 289 -2.47 8.91 -8.94
C VAL A 289 -3.94 8.98 -8.51
N GLY A 290 -4.32 10.09 -7.89
CA GLY A 290 -5.70 10.34 -7.47
C GLY A 290 -6.62 10.69 -8.64
N SER A 291 -7.93 10.74 -8.39
CA SER A 291 -8.94 11.11 -9.38
C SER A 291 -8.81 12.54 -9.92
N ASP A 292 -8.03 13.38 -9.24
CA ASP A 292 -7.69 14.75 -9.62
C ASP A 292 -6.35 14.84 -10.40
N ASN A 293 -5.81 13.70 -10.81
CA ASN A 293 -4.54 13.54 -11.53
C ASN A 293 -3.30 13.99 -10.74
N ARG A 294 -3.41 14.20 -9.42
CA ARG A 294 -2.25 14.45 -8.56
C ARG A 294 -1.63 13.14 -8.10
N TYR A 295 -0.35 13.18 -7.78
CA TYR A 295 0.41 12.01 -7.35
C TYR A 295 0.57 12.03 -5.83
N TYR A 296 0.31 10.90 -5.17
CA TYR A 296 0.21 10.80 -3.72
C TYR A 296 1.03 9.63 -3.17
N TYR A 297 1.36 9.71 -1.88
CA TYR A 297 1.70 8.52 -1.09
C TYR A 297 0.88 8.40 0.20
N CYS A 298 0.78 7.16 0.65
CA CYS A 298 0.22 6.72 1.93
C CYS A 298 0.92 5.41 2.36
N THR A 299 0.44 4.78 3.44
CA THR A 299 0.87 3.46 3.92
C THR A 299 -0.28 2.45 3.84
N GLY A 300 0.01 1.16 3.66
CA GLY A 300 -0.98 0.09 3.86
C GLY A 300 -0.35 -1.22 4.34
N SER A 301 -1.19 -2.23 4.59
CA SER A 301 -0.74 -3.52 5.13
C SER A 301 -1.45 -4.71 4.49
N LEU A 302 -0.73 -5.80 4.23
CA LEU A 302 -1.33 -7.08 3.82
C LEU A 302 -2.10 -7.71 4.98
N LEU A 303 -3.25 -8.30 4.67
CA LEU A 303 -4.07 -9.05 5.62
C LEU A 303 -4.17 -10.52 5.22
N ASN A 304 -4.08 -11.40 6.21
CA ASN A 304 -4.42 -12.80 6.04
C ASN A 304 -5.94 -12.99 5.95
N ASN A 305 -6.38 -14.15 5.47
CA ASN A 305 -7.78 -14.54 5.43
C ASN A 305 -7.95 -15.99 5.92
N THR A 306 -9.17 -16.37 6.31
CA THR A 306 -9.49 -17.69 6.89
C THR A 306 -9.13 -18.87 5.99
N ARG A 307 -9.13 -18.68 4.67
CA ARG A 307 -8.70 -19.70 3.69
C ARG A 307 -7.18 -19.87 3.63
N ARG A 308 -6.41 -18.93 4.18
CA ARG A 308 -4.93 -18.92 4.23
C ARG A 308 -4.32 -19.18 2.85
N ASP A 309 -4.92 -18.59 1.82
CA ASP A 309 -4.62 -18.86 0.41
C ASP A 309 -3.61 -17.87 -0.22
N PHE A 310 -3.01 -17.01 0.61
CA PHE A 310 -2.09 -15.95 0.19
C PHE A 310 -2.68 -14.95 -0.81
N THR A 311 -4.01 -14.82 -0.90
CA THR A 311 -4.63 -13.71 -1.65
C THR A 311 -4.13 -12.38 -1.06
N PRO A 312 -3.53 -11.48 -1.86
CA PRO A 312 -2.88 -10.27 -1.36
C PRO A 312 -3.90 -9.17 -1.08
N TYR A 313 -4.73 -9.39 -0.06
CA TYR A 313 -5.63 -8.36 0.47
C TYR A 313 -4.82 -7.27 1.15
N PHE A 314 -5.00 -6.03 0.71
CA PHE A 314 -4.22 -4.87 1.14
C PHE A 314 -5.17 -3.83 1.76
N LEU A 315 -4.99 -3.60 3.06
CA LEU A 315 -5.74 -2.64 3.85
C LEU A 315 -5.06 -1.27 3.81
N SER A 316 -5.88 -0.23 3.68
CA SER A 316 -5.46 1.18 3.72
C SER A 316 -6.64 2.06 4.15
N ALA A 317 -6.48 3.38 4.10
CA ALA A 317 -7.52 4.36 4.37
C ALA A 317 -8.28 4.77 3.09
N ASN A 318 -9.58 5.06 3.25
CA ASN A 318 -10.43 5.54 2.15
C ASN A 318 -10.01 6.92 1.66
N HIS A 319 -9.56 7.81 2.56
CA HIS A 319 -9.07 9.12 2.14
C HIS A 319 -7.79 9.06 1.29
N CYS A 320 -7.07 7.93 1.30
CA CYS A 320 -6.01 7.67 0.34
C CYS A 320 -6.59 7.21 -1.01
N ILE A 321 -7.21 6.03 -1.04
CA ILE A 321 -7.79 5.46 -2.26
C ILE A 321 -9.25 5.14 -2.03
N SER A 322 -10.13 5.78 -2.80
CA SER A 322 -11.59 5.54 -2.75
C SER A 322 -12.20 5.14 -4.09
N THR A 323 -11.39 5.07 -5.16
CA THR A 323 -11.84 4.72 -6.52
C THR A 323 -10.99 3.63 -7.15
N GLN A 324 -11.59 2.84 -8.03
CA GLN A 324 -10.89 1.79 -8.76
C GLN A 324 -9.84 2.37 -9.72
N ALA A 325 -10.08 3.54 -10.32
CA ALA A 325 -9.10 4.23 -11.16
C ALA A 325 -7.81 4.54 -10.38
N SER A 326 -7.94 5.02 -9.14
CA SER A 326 -6.79 5.27 -8.27
C SER A 326 -6.09 3.96 -7.88
N ALA A 327 -6.86 2.92 -7.51
CA ALA A 327 -6.34 1.59 -7.19
C ALA A 327 -5.60 0.93 -8.37
N THR A 328 -6.07 1.13 -9.61
CA THR A 328 -5.41 0.65 -10.83
C THR A 328 -4.02 1.28 -11.03
N SER A 329 -3.81 2.50 -10.52
CA SER A 329 -2.52 3.18 -10.57
C SER A 329 -1.57 2.82 -9.41
N LEU A 330 -2.00 2.01 -8.46
CA LEU A 330 -1.25 1.74 -7.22
C LEU A 330 0.11 1.08 -7.49
N ARG A 331 1.13 1.60 -6.83
CA ARG A 331 2.43 0.96 -6.62
C ARG A 331 2.63 0.73 -5.12
N THR A 332 3.23 -0.41 -4.76
CA THR A 332 3.59 -0.73 -3.37
C THR A 332 5.07 -1.09 -3.28
N ASP A 333 5.80 -0.43 -2.38
CA ASP A 333 7.21 -0.71 -2.08
C ASP A 333 7.30 -1.54 -0.78
N TRP A 334 7.80 -2.77 -0.90
CA TRP A 334 7.90 -3.78 0.15
C TRP A 334 9.29 -3.82 0.73
N PHE A 335 9.38 -4.18 2.02
CA PHE A 335 10.63 -4.21 2.79
C PHE A 335 11.39 -2.88 2.75
N PHE A 336 10.69 -1.78 2.45
CA PHE A 336 11.25 -0.45 2.34
C PHE A 336 11.51 0.14 3.74
N ARG A 337 12.53 -0.38 4.40
CA ARG A 337 12.96 -0.04 5.76
C ARG A 337 14.47 0.11 5.81
N SER A 338 15.00 0.72 6.86
CA SER A 338 16.44 0.82 7.04
C SER A 338 17.11 -0.56 7.14
N ALA A 339 18.29 -0.71 6.56
CA ALA A 339 19.07 -1.96 6.55
C ALA A 339 19.48 -2.38 7.97
N SER A 340 19.69 -1.40 8.84
CA SER A 340 19.97 -1.54 10.26
C SER A 340 19.36 -0.38 11.03
N CYS A 341 19.20 -0.52 12.35
CA CYS A 341 18.71 0.55 13.22
C CYS A 341 19.49 1.87 13.02
N ASN A 342 18.77 2.98 12.83
CA ASN A 342 19.29 4.34 12.60
C ASN A 342 20.17 4.48 11.34
N SER A 343 19.80 3.78 10.27
CA SER A 343 20.48 3.85 8.98
C SER A 343 19.58 4.48 7.92
N PHE A 344 20.15 5.29 7.02
CA PHE A 344 19.45 5.79 5.83
C PHE A 344 19.56 4.82 4.64
N GLU A 345 20.36 3.76 4.75
CA GLU A 345 20.48 2.74 3.72
C GLU A 345 19.26 1.81 3.77
N PRO A 346 18.53 1.57 2.67
CA PRO A 346 17.40 0.66 2.68
C PRO A 346 17.84 -0.79 2.74
N SER A 347 16.93 -1.63 3.21
CA SER A 347 17.08 -3.07 3.12
C SER A 347 17.36 -3.50 1.68
N ALA A 348 18.36 -4.36 1.50
CA ALA A 348 18.65 -5.00 0.22
C ALA A 348 17.50 -5.89 -0.31
N GLN A 349 16.49 -6.18 0.53
CA GLN A 349 15.28 -6.90 0.15
C GLN A 349 14.22 -6.00 -0.50
N THR A 350 14.43 -4.68 -0.53
CA THR A 350 13.46 -3.72 -1.08
C THR A 350 13.02 -4.12 -2.48
N THR A 351 11.72 -4.21 -2.69
CA THR A 351 11.13 -4.55 -3.99
C THR A 351 9.80 -3.83 -4.19
N ALA A 352 9.33 -3.70 -5.42
CA ALA A 352 8.11 -2.97 -5.74
C ALA A 352 7.16 -3.79 -6.61
N LEU A 353 5.86 -3.67 -6.33
CA LEU A 353 4.77 -4.13 -7.20
C LEU A 353 4.12 -2.92 -7.85
N GLN A 354 3.81 -3.01 -9.15
CA GLN A 354 3.46 -1.85 -9.97
C GLN A 354 2.29 -2.09 -10.93
N ARG A 355 1.61 -3.25 -10.85
CA ARG A 355 0.42 -3.54 -11.69
C ARG A 355 -0.91 -3.09 -11.08
N GLY A 356 -0.90 -2.28 -10.03
CA GLY A 356 -2.10 -1.77 -9.39
C GLY A 356 -2.85 -2.82 -8.56
N ALA A 357 -4.10 -2.51 -8.26
CA ALA A 357 -4.98 -3.35 -7.46
C ALA A 357 -6.43 -3.29 -7.95
N THR A 358 -7.21 -4.31 -7.58
CA THR A 358 -8.68 -4.29 -7.65
C THR A 358 -9.23 -3.73 -6.34
N LEU A 359 -10.06 -2.69 -6.41
CA LEU A 359 -10.78 -2.14 -5.26
C LEU A 359 -11.91 -3.10 -4.88
N LEU A 360 -11.89 -3.61 -3.65
CA LEU A 360 -12.91 -4.54 -3.16
C LEU A 360 -13.98 -3.84 -2.35
N TYR A 361 -13.56 -2.89 -1.51
CA TYR A 361 -14.46 -2.06 -0.72
C TYR A 361 -13.75 -0.79 -0.26
N ALA A 362 -14.45 0.34 -0.29
CA ALA A 362 -14.00 1.59 0.29
C ALA A 362 -15.17 2.22 1.04
N THR A 363 -14.90 2.77 2.22
CA THR A 363 -15.92 3.44 3.04
C THR A 363 -15.37 4.67 3.72
N ALA A 364 -16.05 5.80 3.52
CA ALA A 364 -15.76 7.03 4.24
C ALA A 364 -16.19 6.96 5.72
N ALA A 365 -17.16 6.11 6.07
CA ALA A 365 -17.69 6.02 7.44
C ALA A 365 -16.66 5.50 8.45
N HIS A 366 -15.80 4.56 8.03
CA HIS A 366 -14.72 4.01 8.84
C HIS A 366 -13.35 4.36 8.28
N ASP A 367 -13.29 5.28 7.32
CA ASP A 367 -12.09 5.66 6.59
C ASP A 367 -11.20 4.46 6.22
N ALA A 368 -11.80 3.44 5.63
CA ALA A 368 -11.13 2.18 5.37
C ALA A 368 -11.31 1.77 3.92
N THR A 369 -10.27 1.18 3.36
CA THR A 369 -10.27 0.61 2.03
C THR A 369 -9.57 -0.73 2.03
N LEU A 370 -10.21 -1.71 1.40
CA LEU A 370 -9.65 -3.01 1.10
C LEU A 370 -9.50 -3.15 -0.41
N MET A 371 -8.29 -3.50 -0.81
CA MET A 371 -7.93 -3.81 -2.18
C MET A 371 -7.39 -5.22 -2.28
N ARG A 372 -7.38 -5.80 -3.48
CA ARG A 372 -6.57 -6.97 -3.82
C ARG A 372 -5.49 -6.54 -4.80
N LEU A 373 -4.22 -6.68 -4.43
CA LEU A 373 -3.13 -6.40 -5.36
C LEU A 373 -3.21 -7.32 -6.58
N ASN A 374 -2.90 -6.80 -7.76
CA ASN A 374 -2.94 -7.59 -8.99
C ASN A 374 -1.73 -8.52 -9.11
N ASP A 375 -0.60 -8.10 -8.55
CA ASP A 375 0.60 -8.94 -8.39
C ASP A 375 0.50 -9.73 -7.07
N ALA A 376 1.07 -10.94 -7.04
CA ALA A 376 1.21 -11.66 -5.76
C ALA A 376 2.19 -10.93 -4.83
N ALA A 377 1.99 -11.07 -3.53
CA ALA A 377 2.89 -10.52 -2.53
C ALA A 377 4.31 -11.12 -2.66
N PRO A 378 5.38 -10.34 -2.39
CA PRO A 378 6.75 -10.84 -2.46
C PRO A 378 7.02 -11.96 -1.45
N ALA A 379 7.99 -12.82 -1.76
CA ALA A 379 8.47 -13.84 -0.82
C ALA A 379 8.97 -13.18 0.48
N GLY A 380 8.61 -13.75 1.63
CA GLY A 380 8.97 -13.21 2.94
C GLY A 380 8.08 -12.07 3.42
N ALA A 381 7.13 -11.57 2.60
CA ALA A 381 6.11 -10.65 3.07
C ALA A 381 5.18 -11.37 4.06
N THR A 382 4.63 -10.63 5.02
CA THR A 382 3.69 -11.17 6.00
C THR A 382 2.27 -10.78 5.60
N MET A 383 1.37 -11.76 5.49
CA MET A 383 -0.06 -11.53 5.52
C MET A 383 -0.45 -11.33 6.99
N ALA A 384 -0.69 -10.10 7.44
CA ALA A 384 -0.91 -9.82 8.86
C ALA A 384 -2.17 -10.50 9.39
N GLY A 385 -2.07 -11.07 10.58
CA GLY A 385 -3.21 -11.48 11.38
C GLY A 385 -4.03 -10.26 11.82
N TRP A 386 -5.25 -10.51 12.24
CA TRP A 386 -6.19 -9.47 12.64
C TRP A 386 -7.11 -9.94 13.76
N ASP A 387 -7.62 -8.99 14.55
CA ASP A 387 -8.53 -9.25 15.65
C ASP A 387 -9.74 -8.31 15.56
N ALA A 388 -10.87 -8.88 15.11
CA ALA A 388 -12.14 -8.19 14.91
C ALA A 388 -13.08 -8.29 16.13
N ARG A 389 -12.60 -8.74 17.31
CA ARG A 389 -13.43 -8.85 18.52
C ARG A 389 -13.59 -7.52 19.28
N GLY A 390 -12.97 -6.45 18.79
CA GLY A 390 -13.01 -5.12 19.43
C GLY A 390 -12.04 -4.98 20.60
N THR A 391 -10.84 -5.54 20.48
CA THR A 391 -9.82 -5.54 21.55
C THR A 391 -9.10 -4.20 21.72
N ALA A 392 -9.17 -3.28 20.75
CA ALA A 392 -8.64 -1.92 20.88
C ALA A 392 -9.54 -1.04 21.78
N VAL A 393 -9.52 -1.30 23.08
CA VAL A 393 -10.24 -0.54 24.11
C VAL A 393 -9.30 0.37 24.90
N THR A 394 -9.83 1.37 25.63
CA THR A 394 -9.01 2.26 26.48
C THR A 394 -8.04 1.49 27.38
N GLY A 395 -6.78 1.90 27.38
CA GLY A 395 -5.68 1.26 28.11
C GLY A 395 -4.97 0.13 27.35
N THR A 396 -5.47 -0.29 26.19
CA THR A 396 -4.80 -1.31 25.37
C THR A 396 -3.48 -0.74 24.82
N ALA A 397 -2.38 -1.44 25.11
CA ALA A 397 -1.08 -1.15 24.51
C ALA A 397 -1.10 -1.51 23.02
N ILE A 398 -0.60 -0.60 22.20
CA ILE A 398 -0.59 -0.70 20.73
C ILE A 398 0.75 -0.26 20.18
N TYR A 399 1.00 -0.65 18.94
CA TYR A 399 2.06 -0.06 18.12
C TYR A 399 1.58 0.17 16.69
N GLY A 400 2.17 1.17 16.04
CA GLY A 400 1.97 1.46 14.61
C GLY A 400 3.25 1.19 13.84
N LEU A 401 3.11 0.77 12.59
CA LEU A 401 4.20 0.60 11.64
C LEU A 401 3.85 1.36 10.37
N HIS A 402 4.64 2.38 10.02
CA HIS A 402 4.20 3.38 9.05
C HIS A 402 5.35 4.06 8.29
N HIS A 403 5.02 4.73 7.18
CA HIS A 403 5.96 5.51 6.37
C HIS A 403 5.67 7.02 6.50
N PRO A 404 6.11 7.67 7.59
CA PRO A 404 5.96 9.11 7.76
C PRO A 404 6.82 9.82 6.70
N GLN A 405 6.28 10.83 6.05
CA GLN A 405 6.88 11.51 4.89
C GLN A 405 7.23 10.58 3.70
N GLY A 406 6.69 9.36 3.68
CA GLY A 406 7.10 8.35 2.71
C GLY A 406 8.53 7.83 2.92
N ASP A 407 9.14 8.12 4.08
CA ASP A 407 10.47 7.64 4.52
C ASP A 407 10.47 6.11 4.70
N LEU A 408 11.64 5.56 4.99
CA LEU A 408 11.84 4.19 5.45
C LEU A 408 10.92 3.87 6.62
N LEU A 409 10.41 2.64 6.66
CA LEU A 409 9.45 2.18 7.65
C LEU A 409 9.89 2.52 9.09
N LYS A 410 9.02 3.22 9.81
CA LYS A 410 9.16 3.61 11.21
C LYS A 410 8.18 2.85 12.10
N TYR A 411 8.37 2.93 13.41
CA TYR A 411 7.44 2.41 14.39
C TYR A 411 7.14 3.42 15.50
N SER A 412 5.93 3.31 16.05
CA SER A 412 5.47 4.13 17.19
C SER A 412 4.79 3.23 18.21
N GLU A 413 4.95 3.52 19.50
CA GLU A 413 4.36 2.74 20.61
C GLU A 413 3.50 3.65 21.48
N GLY A 414 2.34 3.16 21.87
CA GLY A 414 1.38 3.94 22.63
C GLY A 414 0.28 3.10 23.22
N GLN A 415 -0.83 3.78 23.53
CA GLN A 415 -2.02 3.12 24.03
C GLN A 415 -3.28 3.83 23.56
N VAL A 416 -4.37 3.06 23.45
CA VAL A 416 -5.70 3.62 23.21
C VAL A 416 -6.10 4.45 24.42
N GLN A 417 -6.39 5.72 24.22
CA GLN A 417 -6.79 6.63 25.29
C GLN A 417 -8.31 6.70 25.43
N SER A 418 -9.04 6.78 24.32
CA SER A 418 -10.49 6.99 24.36
C SER A 418 -11.16 6.73 23.02
N TYR A 419 -12.47 6.55 23.03
CA TYR A 419 -13.28 6.42 21.82
C TYR A 419 -13.57 7.78 21.17
N ARG A 420 -13.77 7.79 19.85
CA ARG A 420 -14.07 9.00 19.06
C ARG A 420 -15.12 8.73 18.00
N ASN A 421 -16.02 9.68 17.83
CA ASN A 421 -16.87 9.75 16.64
C ASN A 421 -16.22 10.74 15.67
N CYS A 422 -15.82 10.26 14.50
CA CYS A 422 -15.14 11.09 13.52
C CYS A 422 -15.90 11.13 12.21
N SER A 423 -15.79 12.26 11.53
CA SER A 423 -16.25 12.43 10.17
C SER A 423 -15.09 12.91 9.29
N LEU A 424 -15.04 12.40 8.08
CA LEU A 424 -14.11 12.85 7.05
C LEU A 424 -14.87 13.76 6.10
N GLY A 425 -14.41 15.00 5.95
CA GLY A 425 -15.07 16.00 5.13
C GLY A 425 -14.18 17.20 4.87
N ALA A 426 -14.37 17.84 3.71
CA ALA A 426 -13.63 19.04 3.28
C ALA A 426 -12.09 18.91 3.38
N GLY A 427 -11.55 17.71 3.20
CA GLY A 427 -10.11 17.47 3.29
C GLY A 427 -9.56 17.54 4.72
N SER A 428 -10.34 17.13 5.72
CA SER A 428 -9.79 16.84 7.05
C SER A 428 -10.61 15.80 7.79
N ILE A 429 -10.03 15.23 8.85
CA ILE A 429 -10.76 14.46 9.86
C ILE A 429 -11.14 15.37 11.04
N THR A 430 -12.43 15.38 11.39
CA THR A 430 -12.95 16.06 12.58
C THR A 430 -13.52 15.02 13.54
N CYS A 431 -13.15 15.12 14.82
CA CYS A 431 -13.54 14.13 15.82
C CYS A 431 -14.16 14.77 17.06
N ASN A 432 -15.19 14.11 17.60
CA ASN A 432 -15.81 14.42 18.88
C ASN A 432 -15.59 13.26 19.86
N PRO A 433 -15.68 13.49 21.18
CA PRO A 433 -15.70 12.43 22.17
C PRO A 433 -16.72 11.33 21.81
N GLY A 434 -16.30 10.08 21.96
CA GLY A 434 -17.10 8.91 21.64
C GLY A 434 -17.33 7.99 22.84
N ASN A 435 -17.91 6.82 22.56
CA ASN A 435 -18.11 5.75 23.53
C ASN A 435 -17.78 4.38 22.89
N ALA A 436 -18.00 3.27 23.59
CA ALA A 436 -17.67 1.94 23.09
C ALA A 436 -18.38 1.56 21.77
N GLN A 437 -19.44 2.27 21.37
CA GLN A 437 -20.13 2.11 20.09
C GLN A 437 -19.51 2.90 18.93
N SER A 438 -18.56 3.79 19.21
CA SER A 438 -17.92 4.61 18.21
C SER A 438 -16.99 3.83 17.29
N ASP A 439 -16.84 4.33 16.07
CA ASP A 439 -16.07 3.71 14.99
C ASP A 439 -14.56 3.93 15.08
N PHE A 440 -14.14 4.93 15.87
CA PHE A 440 -12.75 5.32 15.98
C PHE A 440 -12.28 5.29 17.43
N VAL A 441 -10.97 5.16 17.57
CA VAL A 441 -10.26 5.36 18.83
C VAL A 441 -9.18 6.39 18.65
N ASN A 442 -8.89 7.09 19.74
CA ASN A 442 -7.77 8.00 19.84
C ASN A 442 -6.61 7.32 20.56
N VAL A 443 -5.43 7.45 20.00
CA VAL A 443 -4.18 6.85 20.45
C VAL A 443 -3.24 7.95 20.91
N GLY A 444 -2.68 7.77 22.10
CA GLY A 444 -1.57 8.60 22.56
C GLY A 444 -0.26 7.85 22.49
N TRP A 445 0.78 8.54 22.03
CA TRP A 445 2.10 7.97 21.83
C TRP A 445 3.00 8.14 23.06
N SER A 446 3.79 7.12 23.31
CA SER A 446 4.88 7.09 24.29
C SER A 446 6.26 7.05 23.62
N LYS A 447 6.32 6.59 22.37
CA LYS A 447 7.49 6.58 21.48
C LYS A 447 7.04 6.80 20.04
N GLY A 448 7.80 7.58 19.27
CA GLY A 448 7.43 7.96 17.91
C GLY A 448 6.11 8.75 17.85
N VAL A 449 5.69 9.12 16.64
CA VAL A 449 4.38 9.73 16.36
C VAL A 449 3.85 9.20 15.03
N THR A 450 2.93 9.89 14.37
CA THR A 450 2.72 9.69 12.94
C THR A 450 2.79 11.03 12.22
N GLU A 451 3.05 10.98 10.91
CA GLU A 451 3.07 12.17 10.05
C GLU A 451 2.32 11.95 8.73
N GLY A 452 2.29 12.97 7.87
CA GLY A 452 1.77 12.85 6.50
C GLY A 452 2.41 11.66 5.78
N GLY A 453 1.59 10.76 5.20
CA GLY A 453 2.04 9.49 4.61
C GLY A 453 1.81 8.25 5.45
N SER A 454 1.70 8.43 6.76
CA SER A 454 1.38 7.33 7.68
C SER A 454 -0.06 6.85 7.49
N SER A 455 -0.93 7.70 6.92
CA SER A 455 -2.32 7.41 6.59
C SER A 455 -2.51 6.03 5.97
N GLY A 456 -3.47 5.27 6.48
CA GLY A 456 -3.74 3.89 6.05
C GLY A 456 -2.87 2.82 6.72
N SER A 457 -1.87 3.18 7.51
CA SER A 457 -1.09 2.22 8.31
C SER A 457 -1.96 1.48 9.32
N ALA A 458 -1.65 0.20 9.54
CA ALA A 458 -2.34 -0.59 10.55
C ALA A 458 -1.83 -0.26 11.96
N MET A 459 -2.77 -0.21 12.91
CA MET A 459 -2.49 -0.30 14.34
C MET A 459 -2.52 -1.76 14.77
N PHE A 460 -1.49 -2.18 15.49
CA PHE A 460 -1.34 -3.55 15.97
C PHE A 460 -1.50 -3.63 17.49
N ALA A 461 -2.11 -4.72 17.94
CA ALA A 461 -2.12 -5.16 19.33
C ALA A 461 -1.83 -6.66 19.37
N SER A 462 -0.83 -7.07 20.16
CA SER A 462 -0.44 -8.49 20.27
C SER A 462 -0.22 -9.19 18.92
N GLY A 463 0.49 -8.53 17.99
CA GLY A 463 0.82 -9.08 16.67
C GLY A 463 -0.31 -9.08 15.64
N ARG A 464 -1.47 -8.47 15.95
CA ARG A 464 -2.65 -8.48 15.07
C ARG A 464 -3.15 -7.07 14.77
N VAL A 465 -3.61 -6.86 13.55
CA VAL A 465 -4.28 -5.62 13.13
C VAL A 465 -5.57 -5.44 13.92
N VAL A 466 -5.71 -4.26 14.53
CA VAL A 466 -6.87 -3.85 15.32
C VAL A 466 -7.41 -2.46 14.94
N GLY A 467 -6.77 -1.77 14.00
CA GLY A 467 -7.28 -0.53 13.43
C GLY A 467 -6.45 -0.01 12.26
N THR A 468 -6.90 1.10 11.65
CA THR A 468 -6.25 1.75 10.50
C THR A 468 -6.13 3.25 10.75
N LEU A 469 -4.97 3.86 10.48
CA LEU A 469 -4.74 5.28 10.75
C LEU A 469 -5.56 6.14 9.79
N SER A 470 -6.36 7.05 10.36
CA SER A 470 -7.08 8.08 9.62
C SER A 470 -6.40 9.43 9.66
N GLY A 471 -5.62 9.71 10.71
CA GLY A 471 -4.87 10.95 10.89
C GLY A 471 -4.92 11.43 12.34
N GLY A 472 -4.43 12.63 12.61
CA GLY A 472 -4.43 13.17 13.96
C GLY A 472 -3.65 14.46 14.10
N SER A 473 -3.41 14.86 15.35
CA SER A 473 -2.66 16.06 15.71
C SER A 473 -1.27 15.76 16.26
N SER A 474 -0.84 14.49 16.25
CA SER A 474 0.50 14.15 16.72
C SER A 474 1.58 14.79 15.84
N SER A 475 2.67 15.20 16.48
CA SER A 475 3.91 15.61 15.79
C SER A 475 5.05 15.56 16.80
N CYS A 476 6.28 15.47 16.31
CA CYS A 476 7.46 15.49 17.18
C CYS A 476 7.64 16.78 18.00
N THR A 477 6.97 17.87 17.60
CA THR A 477 7.06 19.18 18.25
C THR A 477 5.84 19.52 19.10
N VAL A 478 4.77 18.71 19.05
CA VAL A 478 3.52 18.95 19.78
C VAL A 478 3.43 18.03 20.99
N SER A 479 3.43 18.62 22.18
CA SER A 479 3.16 17.89 23.42
C SER A 479 1.67 17.55 23.52
N GLY A 480 1.35 16.28 23.80
CA GLY A 480 -0.04 15.82 23.97
C GLY A 480 -0.83 15.67 22.67
N GLY A 481 -0.17 15.74 21.51
CA GLY A 481 -0.77 15.38 20.23
C GLY A 481 -1.17 13.90 20.22
N SER A 482 -2.22 13.57 19.46
CA SER A 482 -2.79 12.23 19.43
C SER A 482 -3.29 11.89 18.03
N ASP A 483 -3.35 10.60 17.72
CA ASP A 483 -3.87 10.14 16.45
C ASP A 483 -5.16 9.37 16.58
N VAL A 484 -5.88 9.26 15.47
CA VAL A 484 -7.18 8.65 15.38
C VAL A 484 -7.10 7.49 14.40
N TYR A 485 -7.50 6.33 14.89
CA TYR A 485 -7.55 5.10 14.12
C TYR A 485 -9.01 4.64 14.01
N SER A 486 -9.42 4.25 12.81
CA SER A 486 -10.64 3.48 12.66
C SER A 486 -10.45 2.10 13.30
N ARG A 487 -11.49 1.59 13.94
CA ARG A 487 -11.42 0.31 14.64
C ARG A 487 -11.65 -0.84 13.68
N PHE A 488 -10.78 -1.84 13.73
CA PHE A 488 -10.88 -2.98 12.82
C PHE A 488 -12.15 -3.81 13.04
N ASP A 489 -12.68 -3.94 14.27
CA ASP A 489 -13.95 -4.65 14.51
C ASP A 489 -15.14 -4.00 13.77
N ARG A 490 -15.12 -2.67 13.66
CA ARG A 490 -16.15 -1.88 12.97
C ARG A 490 -16.00 -2.02 11.46
N THR A 491 -14.78 -1.83 10.96
CA THR A 491 -14.45 -2.02 9.55
C THR A 491 -14.71 -3.46 9.09
N PHE A 492 -14.38 -4.46 9.90
CA PHE A 492 -14.59 -5.87 9.61
C PHE A 492 -16.07 -6.24 9.48
N SER A 493 -16.95 -5.59 10.26
CA SER A 493 -18.41 -5.77 10.17
C SER A 493 -19.05 -5.26 8.87
N THR A 494 -18.27 -4.61 7.99
CA THR A 494 -18.68 -4.22 6.64
C THR A 494 -18.43 -5.33 5.62
N GLN A 495 -18.46 -5.01 4.32
CA GLN A 495 -18.12 -5.96 3.25
C GLN A 495 -16.68 -6.47 3.34
N ILE A 496 -15.80 -5.83 4.10
CA ILE A 496 -14.43 -6.30 4.33
C ILE A 496 -14.40 -7.69 4.98
N GLY A 497 -15.26 -7.95 5.97
CA GLY A 497 -15.34 -9.27 6.61
C GLY A 497 -15.68 -10.39 5.63
N ASN A 498 -16.51 -10.10 4.61
CA ASN A 498 -16.88 -11.06 3.57
C ASN A 498 -15.70 -11.51 2.71
N TRP A 499 -14.59 -10.75 2.66
CA TRP A 499 -13.38 -11.14 1.95
C TRP A 499 -12.39 -11.90 2.85
N LEU A 500 -12.35 -11.55 4.14
CA LEU A 500 -11.35 -12.06 5.08
C LEU A 500 -11.79 -13.33 5.83
N ALA A 501 -13.10 -13.55 5.99
CA ALA A 501 -13.66 -14.67 6.74
C ALA A 501 -14.56 -15.58 5.87
N GLN A 502 -14.06 -15.96 4.69
CA GLN A 502 -14.72 -16.94 3.80
C GLN A 502 -14.45 -18.39 4.20
#